data_AF-A0A067DTP7-F1
#
_entry.id   AF-A0A067DTP7-F1
#
_cell.length_a   1.000
_cell.length_b   1.000
_cell.length_c   1.000
_cell.angle_alpha   90.00
_cell.angle_beta   90.00
_cell.angle_gamma   90.00
#
_symmetry.space_group_name_H-M   'P 1'
#
loop_
_entity.id
_entity.type
_entity.pdbx_description
1 polymer ?
#
loop_
_entity_poly.entity_id
_entity_poly.type
_entity_poly.pdbx_seq_one_letter_code
_entity_poly.pdbx_strand_id
1 'polypeptide(L)'
;MDDFEKKVTITDAMEMEEMDIEQANNNSSKTLQLLRTFLDIQQRRAQAYAKLKRGFSEYMISGGELAYQQLCSEITSEFNDCSKQ
;
A
#
# COMPACT_ATOMS: atom_id res chain seq x y z
N MET A 1 27.29 17.99 18.60
CA MET A 1 27.06 17.19 17.38
C MET A 1 27.30 15.70 17.67
N ASP A 2 28.05 15.41 18.73
CA ASP A 2 28.48 14.08 19.18
C ASP A 2 27.34 13.16 19.65
N ASP A 3 26.25 13.72 20.18
CA ASP A 3 25.12 12.94 20.72
C ASP A 3 24.23 12.34 19.61
N PHE A 4 24.31 12.88 18.39
CA PHE A 4 23.57 12.37 17.23
C PHE A 4 24.31 11.19 16.59
N GLU A 5 25.63 11.30 16.42
CA GLU A 5 26.47 10.23 15.88
C GLU A 5 26.42 8.99 16.77
N LYS A 6 26.42 9.16 18.09
CA LYS A 6 26.29 8.06 19.06
C LYS A 6 24.94 7.32 18.99
N LYS A 7 23.87 8.00 18.58
CA LYS A 7 22.52 7.41 18.41
C LYS A 7 22.30 6.81 17.03
N VAL A 8 23.16 7.13 16.07
CA VAL A 8 23.15 6.60 14.69
C VAL A 8 24.06 5.36 14.55
N THR A 9 24.89 5.06 15.55
CA THR A 9 25.65 3.82 15.59
C THR A 9 24.74 2.65 15.98
N ILE A 10 24.08 2.04 15.00
CA ILE A 10 23.49 0.71 15.15
C ILE A 10 24.66 -0.28 15.15
N THR A 11 25.25 -0.53 16.32
CA THR A 11 26.06 -1.74 16.54
C THR A 11 25.12 -2.93 16.75
N ASP A 12 24.36 -3.28 15.72
CA ASP A 12 23.89 -4.65 15.55
C ASP A 12 24.96 -5.33 14.70
N ALA A 13 25.95 -5.91 15.37
CA ALA A 13 26.37 -7.20 14.87
C ALA A 13 25.10 -8.04 14.96
N MET A 14 24.37 -8.14 13.84
CA MET A 14 23.29 -9.11 13.69
C MET A 14 23.89 -10.41 14.17
N GLU A 15 23.52 -10.82 15.39
CA GLU A 15 23.70 -12.17 15.85
C GLU A 15 22.92 -12.99 14.83
N MET A 16 23.65 -13.45 13.81
CA MET A 16 23.25 -14.54 12.95
C MET A 16 23.26 -15.74 13.90
N GLU A 17 22.24 -15.82 14.76
CA GLU A 17 21.75 -17.10 15.23
C GLU A 17 21.65 -17.96 13.98
N GLU A 18 22.19 -19.17 14.03
CA GLU A 18 22.10 -20.16 12.96
C GLU A 18 20.60 -20.35 12.64
N MET A 19 20.09 -19.50 11.75
CA MET A 19 18.69 -19.43 11.45
C MET A 19 18.45 -20.64 10.59
N ASP A 20 17.67 -21.58 11.11
CA ASP A 20 17.31 -22.80 10.41
C ASP A 20 16.90 -22.45 8.98
N ILE A 21 17.53 -23.09 7.98
CA ILE A 21 17.34 -22.80 6.56
C ILE A 21 15.84 -22.92 6.21
N GLU A 22 15.12 -23.82 6.88
CA GLU A 22 13.67 -23.97 6.74
C GLU A 22 12.89 -22.74 7.28
N GLN A 23 13.33 -22.15 8.39
CA GLN A 23 12.73 -20.95 8.96
C GLN A 23 13.02 -19.71 8.11
N ALA A 24 14.24 -19.57 7.59
CA ALA A 24 14.62 -18.50 6.67
C ALA A 24 13.82 -18.57 5.35
N ASN A 25 13.65 -19.77 4.78
CA ASN A 25 12.83 -19.98 3.59
C ASN A 25 11.34 -19.72 3.82
N ASN A 26 10.82 -20.09 4.98
CA ASN A 26 9.43 -19.78 5.34
C ASN A 26 9.21 -18.27 5.48
N ASN A 27 10.16 -17.54 6.06
CA ASN A 27 10.09 -16.09 6.20
C ASN A 27 10.17 -15.39 4.84
N SER A 28 11.08 -15.81 3.95
CA SER A 28 11.18 -15.24 2.60
C SER A 28 9.91 -15.49 1.79
N SER A 29 9.30 -16.67 1.89
CA SER A 29 8.03 -17.00 1.27
C SER A 29 6.88 -16.13 1.78
N LYS A 30 6.78 -15.94 3.10
CA LYS A 30 5.79 -15.02 3.72
C LYS A 30 6.01 -13.58 3.26
N THR A 31 7.25 -13.10 3.21
CA THR A 31 7.57 -11.76 2.72
C THR A 31 7.17 -11.59 1.26
N LEU A 32 7.45 -12.58 0.39
CA LEU A 32 7.03 -12.55 -1.00
C LEU A 32 5.50 -12.53 -1.13
N GLN A 33 4.79 -13.29 -0.30
CA GLN A 33 3.33 -13.28 -0.28
C GLN A 33 2.79 -11.91 0.15
N LEU A 34 3.34 -11.31 1.20
CA LEU A 34 2.97 -9.96 1.65
C LEU A 34 3.21 -8.91 0.56
N LEU A 35 4.35 -8.97 -0.13
CA LEU A 35 4.67 -8.03 -1.20
C LEU A 35 3.72 -8.16 -2.39
N ARG A 36 3.31 -9.38 -2.74
CA ARG A 36 2.30 -9.62 -3.79
C ARG A 36 0.95 -9.05 -3.39
N THR A 37 0.46 -9.37 -2.19
CA THR A 37 -0.79 -8.81 -1.67
C THR A 37 -0.74 -7.29 -1.63
N PHE A 38 0.37 -6.71 -1.15
CA PHE A 38 0.56 -5.27 -1.12
C PHE A 38 0.50 -4.66 -2.52
N LEU A 39 1.21 -5.25 -3.50
CA LEU A 39 1.20 -4.78 -4.88
C LEU A 39 -0.22 -4.79 -5.46
N ASP A 40 -0.99 -5.86 -5.25
CA ASP A 40 -2.36 -5.99 -5.73
C ASP A 40 -3.27 -4.90 -5.14
N ILE A 41 -3.16 -4.64 -3.83
CA ILE A 41 -3.90 -3.56 -3.16
C ILE A 41 -3.52 -2.20 -3.74
N GLN A 42 -2.23 -1.94 -3.96
CA GLN A 42 -1.78 -0.66 -4.53
C GLN A 42 -2.25 -0.47 -5.97
N GLN A 43 -2.28 -1.54 -6.77
CA GLN A 43 -2.82 -1.48 -8.14
C GLN A 43 -4.31 -1.11 -8.13
N ARG A 44 -5.11 -1.73 -7.25
CA ARG A 44 -6.53 -1.40 -7.09
C ARG A 44 -6.73 0.06 -6.69
N ARG A 45 -5.97 0.56 -5.70
CA ARG A 45 -6.02 1.98 -5.30
C ARG A 45 -5.67 2.92 -6.45
N ALA A 46 -4.61 2.61 -7.21
CA ALA A 46 -4.22 3.42 -8.36
C ALA A 46 -5.32 3.48 -9.43
N GLN A 47 -5.98 2.35 -9.72
CA GLN A 47 -7.10 2.29 -10.65
C GLN A 47 -8.30 3.10 -10.15
N ALA A 48 -8.61 3.03 -8.85
CA ALA A 48 -9.66 3.84 -8.24
C ALA A 48 -9.38 5.35 -8.38
N TYR A 49 -8.16 5.80 -8.11
CA TYR A 49 -7.76 7.20 -8.33
C TYR A 49 -7.86 7.61 -9.80
N ALA A 50 -7.45 6.76 -10.74
CA ALA A 50 -7.58 7.03 -12.16
C ALA A 50 -9.04 7.17 -12.59
N LYS A 51 -9.92 6.28 -12.09
CA LYS A 51 -11.37 6.32 -12.34
C LYS A 51 -11.99 7.60 -11.77
N LEU A 52 -11.64 7.96 -10.53
CA LEU A 52 -12.10 9.20 -9.90
C LEU A 52 -11.69 10.44 -10.69
N LYS A 53 -10.40 10.53 -11.09
CA LYS A 53 -9.89 11.65 -11.89
C LYS A 53 -10.64 11.79 -13.21
N ARG A 54 -10.91 10.68 -13.90
CA ARG A 54 -11.68 10.67 -15.14
C ARG A 54 -13.11 11.15 -14.90
N GLY A 55 -13.80 10.58 -13.92
CA GLY A 55 -15.19 10.97 -13.63
C GLY A 55 -15.32 12.42 -13.14
N PHE A 56 -14.33 12.95 -12.42
CA PHE A 56 -14.31 14.38 -12.09
C PHE A 56 -14.16 15.25 -13.34
N SER A 57 -13.32 14.84 -14.30
CA SER A 57 -13.17 15.56 -15.57
C SER A 57 -14.49 15.55 -16.38
N GLU A 58 -15.20 14.43 -16.40
CA GLU A 58 -16.52 14.31 -17.03
C GLU A 58 -17.59 15.15 -16.32
N TYR A 59 -17.56 15.20 -14.99
CA TYR A 59 -18.42 16.06 -14.18
C TYR A 59 -18.21 17.54 -14.51
N MET A 60 -16.95 17.99 -14.61
CA MET A 60 -16.63 19.39 -14.94
C MET A 60 -17.12 19.82 -16.33
N ILE A 61 -17.30 18.88 -17.26
CA ILE A 61 -17.82 19.16 -18.61
C ILE A 61 -19.35 19.09 -18.65
N SER A 62 -19.94 18.07 -18.02
CA SER A 62 -21.37 17.77 -18.14
C SER A 62 -22.25 18.40 -17.06
N GLY A 63 -21.70 18.73 -15.90
CA GLY A 63 -22.46 19.10 -14.70
C GLY A 63 -23.28 17.95 -14.10
N GLY A 64 -23.04 16.69 -14.52
CA GLY A 64 -23.79 15.51 -14.08
C GLY A 64 -23.52 15.12 -12.62
N GLU A 65 -24.09 15.85 -11.66
CA GLU A 65 -23.80 15.69 -10.22
C GLU A 65 -24.17 14.30 -9.69
N LEU A 66 -25.35 13.76 -10.05
CA LEU A 66 -25.80 12.46 -9.54
C LEU A 66 -24.83 11.32 -9.93
N ALA A 67 -24.39 11.29 -11.19
CA ALA A 67 -23.46 10.28 -11.67
C ALA A 67 -22.10 10.40 -10.97
N TYR A 68 -21.63 11.63 -10.72
CA TYR A 68 -20.39 11.87 -10.00
C TYR A 68 -20.48 11.48 -8.52
N GLN A 69 -21.60 11.75 -7.84
CA GLN A 69 -21.82 11.33 -6.46
C GLN A 69 -21.87 9.80 -6.30
N GLN A 70 -22.49 9.11 -7.26
CA GLN A 70 -22.49 7.64 -7.32
C GLN A 70 -21.07 7.10 -7.47
N LEU A 71 -20.29 7.68 -8.39
CA LEU A 71 -18.88 7.33 -8.56
C LEU A 71 -18.08 7.54 -7.27
N CYS A 72 -18.25 8.68 -6.59
CA CYS A 72 -17.56 8.93 -5.32
C CYS A 72 -17.89 7.85 -4.28
N SER A 73 -19.15 7.43 -4.20
CA SER A 73 -19.58 6.37 -3.28
C SER A 73 -18.91 5.03 -3.60
N GLU A 74 -18.85 4.64 -4.88
CA GLU A 74 -18.15 3.43 -5.33
C GLU A 74 -16.65 3.48 -4.95
N ILE A 75 -15.99 4.61 -5.22
CA ILE A 75 -14.56 4.80 -4.95
C ILE A 75 -14.28 4.76 -3.44
N THR A 76 -15.14 5.36 -2.61
CA THR A 76 -15.02 5.28 -1.16
C THR A 76 -15.14 3.84 -0.66
N SER A 77 -16.08 3.05 -1.21
CA SER A 77 -16.20 1.63 -0.87
C SER A 77 -14.92 0.87 -1.23
N GLU A 78 -14.39 1.08 -2.44
CA GLU A 78 -13.16 0.43 -2.90
C GLU A 78 -11.95 0.77 -2.01
N PHE A 79 -11.81 2.03 -1.59
CA PHE A 79 -10.75 2.41 -0.65
C PHE A 79 -10.92 1.80 0.73
N ASN A 80 -12.15 1.69 1.23
CA ASN A 80 -12.44 1.03 2.50
C ASN A 80 -12.08 -0.45 2.45
N ASP A 81 -12.38 -1.13 1.35
CA ASP A 81 -12.07 -2.54 1.16
C ASP A 81 -10.57 -2.78 1.00
N CYS A 82 -9.85 -1.86 0.34
CA CYS A 82 -8.38 -1.89 0.30
C CYS A 82 -7.74 -1.67 1.66
N SER A 83 -8.38 -0.92 2.57
CA SER A 83 -7.82 -0.57 3.88
C SER A 83 -8.03 -1.64 4.96
N LYS A 84 -8.93 -2.59 4.71
CA LYS A 84 -9.24 -3.71 5.61
C LYS A 84 -8.40 -4.97 5.33
N GLN A 85 -7.68 -4.99 4.20
CA GLN A 85 -6.76 -6.06 3.80
C GLN A 85 -5.38 -5.79 4.39
#